data_AF-A0AAV5AV24-F1
#
_entry.id   AF-A0AAV5AV24-F1
#
_cell.length_a   1.000
_cell.length_b   1.000
_cell.length_c   1.000
_cell.angle_alpha   90.00
_cell.angle_beta   90.00
_cell.angle_gamma   90.00
#
_symmetry.space_group_name_H-M   'P 1'
#
loop_
_entity.id
_entity.type
_entity.pdbx_description
1 polymer ?
#
loop_
_entity_poly.entity_id
_entity_poly.type
_entity_poly.pdbx_seq_one_letter_code
_entity_poly.pdbx_strand_id
1 'polypeptide(L)'
;MNFLKKIFSKGKNHTNKTEENTNTINIDIDLSKESIRQSIEEAKIERSNIWKYIQPKIDFYDSKGNPIFETDWVNQSERKEVGFLGKKIYSENKKFCVVGVASDSGLYNIALVDVELQKVLYKKKYNNPSVYAVSNNGKIAFVERLQNSDRISILNQEGDKIFEKRHNYFISDTPFEFTKDDTMFIYELHTNHKIIKIDL
;
A
#
# COMPACT_ATOMS: atom_id res chain seq x y z
N MET A 1 -11.15 -2.76 -16.22
CA MET A 1 -10.76 -2.70 -17.65
C MET A 1 -9.26 -2.83 -17.94
N ASN A 2 -8.35 -2.89 -16.94
CA ASN A 2 -6.89 -3.04 -17.18
C ASN A 2 -6.27 -4.39 -16.74
N PHE A 3 -7.08 -5.40 -16.39
CA PHE A 3 -6.58 -6.73 -15.98
C PHE A 3 -6.28 -7.64 -17.20
N LEU A 4 -6.83 -7.32 -18.37
CA LEU A 4 -6.66 -8.10 -19.60
C LEU A 4 -5.40 -7.74 -20.40
N LYS A 5 -4.63 -6.70 -20.04
CA LYS A 5 -3.44 -6.28 -20.80
C LYS A 5 -2.16 -7.05 -20.46
N LYS A 6 -2.10 -7.78 -19.34
CA LYS A 6 -0.84 -8.38 -18.85
C LYS A 6 -0.72 -9.90 -19.06
N ILE A 7 -1.77 -10.56 -19.55
CA ILE A 7 -1.74 -12.00 -19.90
C ILE A 7 -0.98 -12.25 -21.22
N PHE A 8 -0.65 -11.21 -22.00
CA PHE A 8 -0.21 -11.35 -23.41
C PHE A 8 1.26 -11.05 -23.73
N SER A 9 2.22 -11.45 -22.88
CA SER A 9 3.65 -11.21 -23.19
C SER A 9 4.55 -12.45 -23.30
N LYS A 10 4.00 -13.68 -23.43
CA LYS A 10 4.80 -14.90 -23.62
C LYS A 10 4.23 -15.82 -24.70
N GLY A 11 4.17 -15.35 -25.95
CA GLY A 11 4.06 -16.20 -27.13
C GLY A 11 5.41 -16.25 -27.85
N LYS A 12 5.96 -17.44 -28.09
CA LYS A 12 7.18 -17.62 -28.90
C LYS A 12 6.88 -17.19 -30.35
N ASN A 13 7.66 -16.23 -30.85
CA ASN A 13 7.59 -15.77 -32.23
C ASN A 13 8.18 -16.81 -33.19
N HIS A 14 7.34 -17.42 -34.02
CA HIS A 14 7.73 -17.84 -35.37
C HIS A 14 7.25 -16.77 -36.35
N THR A 15 8.18 -15.98 -36.87
CA THR A 15 7.90 -14.88 -37.80
C THR A 15 7.83 -15.40 -39.24
N ASN A 16 6.65 -15.33 -39.85
CA ASN A 16 6.55 -15.10 -41.29
C ASN A 16 6.08 -13.65 -41.50
N LYS A 17 6.87 -12.90 -42.27
CA LYS A 17 6.64 -11.48 -42.57
C LYS A 17 5.48 -11.32 -43.55
N THR A 18 4.54 -10.44 -43.22
CA THR A 18 3.86 -9.57 -44.19
C THR A 18 3.38 -8.33 -43.44
N GLU A 19 3.82 -7.16 -43.90
CA GLU A 19 3.55 -5.86 -43.28
C GLU A 19 2.17 -5.33 -43.70
N GLU A 20 1.26 -5.17 -42.74
CA GLU A 20 0.17 -4.19 -42.81
C GLU A 20 0.02 -3.50 -41.45
N ASN A 21 0.14 -2.17 -41.48
CA ASN A 21 0.32 -1.31 -40.31
C ASN A 21 -1.03 -0.94 -39.67
N THR A 22 -1.65 -1.90 -39.00
CA THR A 22 -2.59 -1.63 -37.89
C THR A 22 -2.00 -2.29 -36.65
N ASN A 23 -1.73 -1.53 -35.58
CA ASN A 23 -1.28 -2.07 -34.30
C ASN A 23 -2.43 -2.79 -33.59
N THR A 24 -2.98 -3.81 -34.24
CA THR A 24 -4.00 -4.69 -33.69
C THR A 24 -3.26 -5.79 -32.95
N ILE A 25 -3.15 -5.67 -31.63
CA ILE A 25 -2.60 -6.74 -30.80
C ILE A 25 -3.67 -7.82 -30.72
N ASN A 26 -3.49 -8.88 -31.51
CA ASN A 26 -4.31 -10.07 -31.37
C ASN A 26 -3.93 -10.80 -30.08
N ILE A 27 -4.96 -11.11 -29.31
CA ILE A 27 -4.90 -11.65 -27.96
C ILE A 27 -5.62 -12.99 -28.01
N ASP A 28 -4.85 -14.08 -28.07
CA ASP A 28 -5.40 -15.43 -28.06
C ASP A 28 -5.55 -15.92 -26.62
N ILE A 29 -6.81 -16.10 -26.19
CA ILE A 29 -7.15 -16.53 -24.84
C ILE A 29 -7.38 -18.05 -24.85
N ASP A 30 -6.47 -18.80 -24.23
CA ASP A 30 -6.70 -20.23 -24.01
C ASP A 30 -7.70 -20.46 -22.87
N LEU A 31 -8.92 -20.84 -23.25
CA LEU A 31 -10.03 -21.18 -22.35
C LEU A 31 -10.14 -22.69 -22.10
N SER A 32 -9.08 -23.46 -22.40
CA SER A 32 -9.02 -24.88 -22.05
C SER A 32 -9.14 -25.08 -20.54
N LYS A 33 -9.70 -26.23 -20.14
CA LYS A 33 -9.86 -26.58 -18.71
C LYS A 33 -8.52 -26.57 -17.95
N GLU A 34 -7.43 -26.93 -18.62
CA GLU A 34 -6.10 -26.98 -18.02
C GLU A 34 -5.53 -25.58 -17.79
N SER A 35 -5.65 -24.68 -18.78
CA SER A 35 -5.27 -23.26 -18.65
C SER A 35 -6.03 -22.57 -17.51
N ILE A 36 -7.33 -22.83 -17.40
CA ILE A 36 -8.17 -22.29 -16.31
C ILE A 36 -7.68 -22.83 -14.95
N ARG A 37 -7.39 -24.13 -14.85
CA ARG A 37 -6.92 -24.75 -13.60
C ARG A 37 -5.57 -24.18 -13.15
N GLN A 38 -4.63 -24.02 -14.07
CA GLN A 38 -3.32 -23.43 -13.78
C GLN A 38 -3.46 -21.98 -13.33
N SER A 39 -4.30 -21.19 -14.00
CA SER A 39 -4.58 -19.79 -13.61
C SER A 39 -5.16 -19.68 -12.19
N ILE A 40 -6.02 -20.64 -11.80
CA ILE A 40 -6.58 -20.70 -10.45
C ILE A 40 -5.50 -21.03 -9.41
N GLU A 41 -4.59 -21.97 -9.69
CA GLU A 41 -3.50 -22.30 -8.76
C GLU A 41 -2.48 -21.15 -8.63
N GLU A 42 -2.13 -20.50 -9.73
CA GLU A 42 -1.27 -19.30 -9.71
C GLU A 42 -1.93 -18.17 -8.89
N ALA A 43 -3.23 -17.95 -9.04
CA ALA A 43 -3.97 -16.97 -8.24
C ALA A 43 -4.00 -17.32 -6.75
N LYS A 44 -4.08 -18.61 -6.38
CA LYS A 44 -3.99 -19.05 -4.97
C LYS A 44 -2.60 -18.79 -4.39
N ILE A 45 -1.55 -19.12 -5.14
CA ILE A 45 -0.16 -18.88 -4.74
C ILE A 45 0.10 -17.38 -4.59
N GLU A 46 -0.33 -16.56 -5.55
CA GLU A 46 -0.23 -15.10 -5.46
C GLU A 46 -0.96 -14.58 -4.22
N ARG A 47 -2.20 -15.06 -3.98
CA ARG A 47 -3.00 -14.69 -2.81
C ARG A 47 -2.30 -14.99 -1.49
N SER A 48 -1.60 -16.13 -1.41
CA SER A 48 -0.85 -16.55 -0.22
C SER A 48 0.42 -15.72 0.08
N ASN A 49 0.81 -14.82 -0.83
CA ASN A 49 2.04 -14.02 -0.72
C ASN A 49 1.81 -12.51 -0.75
N ILE A 50 0.55 -12.05 -0.72
CA ILE A 50 0.19 -10.63 -0.98
C ILE A 50 0.92 -9.66 -0.04
N TRP A 51 1.16 -10.01 1.23
CA TRP A 51 1.64 -9.08 2.27
C TRP A 51 3.01 -9.41 2.88
N LYS A 52 3.74 -10.41 2.36
CA LYS A 52 5.03 -10.79 2.96
C LYS A 52 6.04 -9.64 2.83
N TYR A 53 6.77 -9.35 3.92
CA TYR A 53 7.77 -8.29 4.03
C TYR A 53 8.92 -8.47 3.05
N ILE A 54 9.37 -7.34 2.49
CA ILE A 54 10.46 -7.35 1.55
C ILE A 54 11.47 -6.20 1.76
N GLN A 55 12.68 -6.57 2.22
CA GLN A 55 13.89 -5.75 2.01
C GLN A 55 14.03 -5.55 0.52
N PRO A 56 14.45 -4.39 -0.07
CA PRO A 56 14.38 -4.17 -1.50
C PRO A 56 15.15 -5.26 -2.27
N LYS A 57 14.44 -6.33 -2.61
CA LYS A 57 14.91 -7.39 -3.47
C LYS A 57 14.50 -6.98 -4.86
N ILE A 58 15.37 -7.35 -5.77
CA ILE A 58 15.04 -7.40 -7.17
C ILE A 58 14.00 -8.50 -7.28
N ASP A 59 12.76 -8.11 -7.57
CA ASP A 59 11.63 -9.01 -7.79
C ASP A 59 11.93 -9.87 -9.03
N PHE A 60 12.26 -9.20 -10.15
CA PHE A 60 12.80 -9.84 -11.35
C PHE A 60 13.52 -8.80 -12.22
N TYR A 61 14.26 -9.28 -13.22
CA TYR A 61 14.79 -8.43 -14.27
C TYR A 61 13.83 -8.41 -15.45
N ASP A 62 13.57 -7.23 -16.00
CA ASP A 62 12.79 -7.12 -17.23
C ASP A 62 13.51 -7.78 -18.42
N SER A 63 12.84 -7.87 -19.57
CA SER A 63 13.40 -8.51 -20.77
C SER A 63 14.61 -7.77 -21.37
N LYS A 64 14.96 -6.59 -20.86
CA LYS A 64 16.15 -5.81 -21.23
C LYS A 64 17.26 -5.92 -20.16
N GLY A 65 17.05 -6.69 -19.10
CA GLY A 65 18.01 -6.88 -18.01
C GLY A 65 17.98 -5.79 -16.95
N ASN A 66 16.93 -4.96 -16.88
CA ASN A 66 16.79 -3.96 -15.82
C ASN A 66 16.12 -4.57 -14.57
N PRO A 67 16.64 -4.36 -13.35
CA PRO A 67 16.02 -4.86 -12.13
C PRO A 67 14.71 -4.11 -11.84
N ILE A 68 13.65 -4.86 -11.56
CA ILE A 68 12.39 -4.36 -11.00
C ILE A 68 12.43 -4.63 -9.50
N PHE A 69 12.25 -3.58 -8.71
CA PHE A 69 12.41 -3.61 -7.26
C PHE A 69 11.07 -3.78 -6.55
N GLU A 70 11.13 -4.38 -5.38
CA GLU A 70 10.04 -4.33 -4.42
C GLU A 70 9.73 -2.90 -4.01
N THR A 71 8.43 -2.62 -3.96
CA THR A 71 7.91 -1.28 -3.79
C THR A 71 7.21 -1.16 -2.46
N ASP A 72 7.43 -0.03 -1.80
CA ASP A 72 6.62 0.42 -0.68
C ASP A 72 5.18 0.71 -1.10
N TRP A 73 4.81 0.60 -2.37
CA TRP A 73 3.44 0.81 -2.82
C TRP A 73 2.68 -0.49 -2.91
N VAL A 74 1.36 -0.40 -2.78
CA VAL A 74 0.50 -1.55 -3.07
C VAL A 74 0.62 -1.97 -4.53
N ASN A 75 0.88 -3.25 -4.75
CA ASN A 75 0.85 -3.91 -6.04
C ASN A 75 -0.59 -4.06 -6.54
N GLN A 76 -0.76 -4.64 -7.73
CA GLN A 76 -2.07 -4.75 -8.36
C GLN A 76 -3.07 -5.61 -7.57
N SER A 77 -2.59 -6.67 -6.91
CA SER A 77 -3.42 -7.58 -6.13
C SER A 77 -3.74 -7.01 -4.74
N GLU A 78 -2.76 -6.44 -4.05
CA GLU A 78 -2.96 -5.63 -2.83
C GLU A 78 -4.00 -4.53 -3.08
N ARG A 79 -3.89 -3.80 -4.20
CA ARG A 79 -4.81 -2.71 -4.59
C ARG A 79 -6.27 -3.17 -4.75
N LYS A 80 -6.51 -4.41 -5.18
CA LYS A 80 -7.88 -4.94 -5.27
C LYS A 80 -8.52 -5.10 -3.89
N GLU A 81 -7.72 -5.48 -2.90
CA GLU A 81 -8.16 -5.66 -1.51
C GLU A 81 -8.32 -4.31 -0.79
N VAL A 82 -7.31 -3.44 -0.84
CA VAL A 82 -7.38 -2.13 -0.17
C VAL A 82 -8.29 -1.13 -0.89
N GLY A 83 -8.44 -1.25 -2.21
CA GLY A 83 -9.30 -0.41 -3.05
C GLY A 83 -8.66 0.88 -3.56
N PHE A 84 -7.39 1.16 -3.27
CA PHE A 84 -6.67 2.35 -3.73
C PHE A 84 -5.17 2.07 -3.90
N LEU A 85 -4.47 2.94 -4.64
CA LEU A 85 -3.01 2.90 -4.74
C LEU A 85 -2.44 3.75 -3.60
N GLY A 86 -1.77 3.14 -2.64
CA GLY A 86 -1.14 3.83 -1.50
C GLY A 86 0.21 3.24 -1.12
N LYS A 87 0.95 3.99 -0.31
CA LYS A 87 2.22 3.59 0.28
C LYS A 87 1.97 2.77 1.55
N LYS A 88 2.71 1.68 1.69
CA LYS A 88 2.78 0.71 2.78
C LYS A 88 3.82 1.19 3.78
N ILE A 89 3.45 1.26 5.04
CA ILE A 89 4.35 1.54 6.16
C ILE A 89 4.08 0.45 7.20
N TYR A 90 5.13 -0.29 7.55
CA TYR A 90 5.03 -1.45 8.43
C TYR A 90 5.34 -1.09 9.87
N SER A 91 4.73 -1.83 10.80
CA SER A 91 5.12 -1.78 12.22
C SER A 91 6.52 -2.37 12.38
N GLU A 92 7.21 -2.03 13.47
CA GLU A 92 8.57 -2.53 13.74
C GLU A 92 8.61 -4.07 13.75
N ASN A 93 7.60 -4.70 14.37
CA ASN A 93 7.43 -6.15 14.40
C ASN A 93 6.85 -6.74 13.11
N LYS A 94 6.49 -5.90 12.12
CA LYS A 94 5.95 -6.27 10.80
C LYS A 94 4.62 -7.02 10.83
N LYS A 95 3.93 -7.07 11.97
CA LYS A 95 2.60 -7.68 12.08
C LYS A 95 1.52 -6.84 11.42
N PHE A 96 1.73 -5.53 11.40
CA PHE A 96 0.77 -4.58 10.86
C PHE A 96 1.40 -3.72 9.77
N CYS A 97 0.54 -3.29 8.85
CA CYS A 97 0.89 -2.37 7.79
C CYS A 97 -0.23 -1.35 7.62
N VAL A 98 0.12 -0.06 7.65
CA VAL A 98 -0.78 0.99 7.17
C VAL A 98 -0.53 1.22 5.69
N VAL A 99 -1.60 1.26 4.91
CA VAL A 99 -1.59 1.72 3.52
C VAL A 99 -2.23 3.10 3.47
N GLY A 100 -1.48 4.11 3.04
CA GLY A 100 -1.93 5.50 3.00
C GLY A 100 -1.71 6.17 1.65
N VAL A 101 -2.59 7.09 1.26
CA VAL A 101 -2.38 7.98 0.11
C VAL A 101 -2.91 9.38 0.39
N ALA A 102 -2.10 10.39 0.09
CA ALA A 102 -2.49 11.79 0.13
C ALA A 102 -3.35 12.15 -1.09
N SER A 103 -4.54 11.53 -1.18
CA SER A 103 -5.50 11.82 -2.24
C SER A 103 -6.93 11.82 -1.71
N ASP A 104 -7.68 12.81 -2.12
CA ASP A 104 -9.12 12.97 -1.89
C ASP A 104 -9.98 12.25 -2.95
N SER A 105 -9.39 11.81 -4.07
CA SER A 105 -10.11 11.27 -5.23
C SER A 105 -10.77 9.89 -5.07
N GLY A 106 -10.45 9.13 -4.01
CA GLY A 106 -10.96 7.77 -3.79
C GLY A 106 -11.98 7.62 -2.65
N LEU A 107 -12.70 6.50 -2.60
CA LEU A 107 -13.60 6.16 -1.48
C LEU A 107 -12.87 5.95 -0.16
N TYR A 108 -11.62 5.50 -0.21
CA TYR A 108 -10.76 5.27 0.94
C TYR A 108 -9.36 5.76 0.60
N ASN A 109 -8.61 6.16 1.62
CA ASN A 109 -7.23 6.59 1.45
C ASN A 109 -6.33 6.23 2.65
N ILE A 110 -6.88 5.50 3.63
CA ILE A 110 -6.13 4.81 4.68
C ILE A 110 -6.72 3.40 4.84
N ALA A 111 -5.85 2.41 5.02
CA ALA A 111 -6.22 1.06 5.44
C ALA A 111 -5.23 0.52 6.47
N LEU A 112 -5.73 -0.26 7.44
CA LEU A 112 -4.90 -1.10 8.31
C LEU A 112 -4.95 -2.53 7.80
N VAL A 113 -3.79 -3.17 7.75
CA VAL A 113 -3.62 -4.54 7.30
C VAL A 113 -2.93 -5.35 8.38
N ASP A 114 -3.51 -6.50 8.71
CA ASP A 114 -2.83 -7.57 9.41
C ASP A 114 -2.04 -8.38 8.39
N VAL A 115 -0.72 -8.31 8.51
CA VAL A 115 0.23 -8.91 7.57
C VAL A 115 0.25 -10.43 7.70
N GLU A 116 0.17 -10.94 8.93
CA GLU A 116 0.20 -12.38 9.22
C GLU A 116 -1.09 -13.04 8.70
N LEU A 117 -2.24 -12.43 8.97
CA LEU A 117 -3.55 -12.90 8.51
C LEU A 117 -3.84 -12.53 7.05
N GLN A 118 -3.00 -11.71 6.43
CA GLN A 118 -3.17 -11.22 5.06
C GLN A 118 -4.52 -10.55 4.83
N LYS A 119 -4.98 -9.79 5.83
CA LYS A 119 -6.35 -9.26 5.88
C LYS A 119 -6.35 -7.76 6.10
N VAL A 120 -7.12 -7.06 5.28
CA VAL A 120 -7.49 -5.66 5.57
C VAL A 120 -8.44 -5.65 6.76
N LEU A 121 -8.01 -5.06 7.87
CA LEU A 121 -8.81 -4.97 9.09
C LEU A 121 -9.88 -3.89 8.96
N TYR A 122 -9.49 -2.71 8.48
CA TYR A 122 -10.42 -1.66 8.10
C TYR A 122 -9.83 -0.76 7.02
N LYS A 123 -10.71 0.03 6.41
CA LYS A 123 -10.38 1.11 5.48
C LYS A 123 -11.24 2.32 5.79
N LYS A 124 -10.65 3.52 5.75
CA LYS A 124 -11.32 4.77 6.05
C LYS A 124 -10.94 5.87 5.07
N LYS A 125 -11.79 6.89 5.03
CA LYS A 125 -11.60 8.10 4.25
C LYS A 125 -11.28 9.25 5.18
N TYR A 126 -10.22 9.97 4.86
CA TYR A 126 -9.79 11.19 5.54
C TYR A 126 -9.47 12.29 4.52
N ASN A 127 -9.38 13.53 4.98
CA ASN A 127 -9.08 14.66 4.13
C ASN A 127 -7.57 14.85 4.03
N ASN A 128 -7.03 14.51 2.86
CA ASN A 128 -5.61 14.64 2.57
C ASN A 128 -4.69 14.06 3.68
N PRO A 129 -4.85 12.77 4.04
CA PRO A 129 -3.99 12.17 5.04
C PRO A 129 -2.56 12.06 4.49
N SER A 130 -1.61 12.35 5.35
CA SER A 130 -0.18 12.38 5.09
C SER A 130 0.53 11.93 6.36
N VAL A 131 1.80 11.52 6.24
CA VAL A 131 2.65 11.09 7.37
C VAL A 131 1.97 10.00 8.21
N TYR A 132 2.41 8.76 8.08
CA TYR A 132 1.76 7.65 8.77
C TYR A 132 2.76 6.94 9.67
N ALA A 133 2.28 6.50 10.83
CA ALA A 133 2.96 5.54 11.67
C ALA A 133 1.99 4.42 12.02
N VAL A 134 2.51 3.22 12.21
CA VAL A 134 1.74 2.08 12.69
C VAL A 134 2.49 1.40 13.84
N SER A 135 1.75 1.09 14.90
CA SER A 135 2.27 0.51 16.13
C SER A 135 2.34 -1.01 16.03
N ASN A 136 3.08 -1.66 16.94
CA ASN A 136 3.24 -3.11 16.99
C ASN A 136 1.93 -3.87 17.34
N ASN A 137 0.95 -3.18 17.90
CA ASN A 137 -0.39 -3.62 18.29
C ASN A 137 -1.48 -3.06 17.34
N GLY A 138 -1.10 -2.55 16.17
CA GLY A 138 -2.06 -2.18 15.13
C GLY A 138 -2.76 -0.85 15.34
N LYS A 139 -2.19 0.08 16.12
CA LYS A 139 -2.65 1.47 16.13
C LYS A 139 -2.09 2.21 14.91
N ILE A 140 -2.87 3.09 14.29
CA ILE A 140 -2.39 3.98 13.21
C ILE A 140 -2.40 5.41 13.70
N ALA A 141 -1.28 6.12 13.59
CA ALA A 141 -1.22 7.57 13.67
C ALA A 141 -1.08 8.17 12.28
N PHE A 142 -1.75 9.28 12.01
CA PHE A 142 -1.60 10.03 10.75
C PHE A 142 -1.91 11.51 10.90
N VAL A 143 -1.46 12.31 9.92
CA VAL A 143 -1.70 13.75 9.84
C VAL A 143 -2.63 14.10 8.66
N GLU A 144 -3.77 14.72 8.94
CA GLU A 144 -4.56 15.41 7.93
C GLU A 144 -4.03 16.84 7.76
N ARG A 145 -3.51 17.17 6.58
CA ARG A 145 -3.05 18.53 6.25
C ARG A 145 -4.26 19.36 5.85
N LEU A 146 -4.63 20.32 6.69
CA LEU A 146 -5.69 21.30 6.39
C LEU A 146 -5.04 22.63 5.99
N GLN A 147 -5.81 23.51 5.34
CA GLN A 147 -5.31 24.74 4.73
C GLN A 147 -4.38 25.58 5.65
N ASN A 148 -4.71 25.67 6.95
CA ASN A 148 -3.99 26.50 7.92
C ASN A 148 -3.68 25.76 9.24
N SER A 149 -3.73 24.44 9.24
CA SER A 149 -3.55 23.64 10.46
C SER A 149 -3.36 22.18 10.12
N ASP A 150 -2.65 21.45 10.96
CA ASP A 150 -2.60 20.00 10.87
C ASP A 150 -3.45 19.36 11.96
N ARG A 151 -4.00 18.19 11.66
CA ARG A 151 -4.72 17.36 12.62
C ARG A 151 -4.07 16.00 12.70
N ILE A 152 -3.66 15.61 13.90
CA ILE A 152 -3.23 14.25 14.22
C ILE A 152 -4.46 13.47 14.64
N SER A 153 -4.60 12.28 14.09
CA SER A 153 -5.53 11.27 14.59
C SER A 153 -4.78 9.98 14.90
N ILE A 154 -5.19 9.30 15.97
CA ILE A 154 -4.75 7.92 16.25
C ILE A 154 -5.99 7.03 16.26
N LEU A 155 -5.90 5.93 15.50
CA LEU A 155 -6.93 4.91 15.39
C LEU A 155 -6.46 3.61 16.06
N ASN A 156 -7.37 2.87 16.69
CA ASN A 156 -7.12 1.50 17.12
C ASN A 156 -7.25 0.50 15.95
N GLN A 157 -7.14 -0.79 16.26
CA GLN A 157 -7.17 -1.87 15.27
C GLN A 157 -8.53 -2.04 14.59
N GLU A 158 -9.61 -1.60 15.23
CA GLU A 158 -10.98 -1.56 14.71
C GLU A 158 -11.24 -0.32 13.82
N GLY A 159 -10.30 0.63 13.83
CA GLY A 159 -10.38 1.89 13.11
C GLY A 159 -11.12 2.98 13.86
N ASP A 160 -11.46 2.77 15.13
CA ASP A 160 -12.03 3.77 16.00
C ASP A 160 -10.98 4.77 16.44
N LYS A 161 -11.39 6.04 16.49
CA LYS A 161 -10.50 7.13 16.86
C LYS A 161 -10.35 7.18 18.37
N ILE A 162 -9.13 6.95 18.84
CA ILE A 162 -8.78 6.97 20.26
C ILE A 162 -8.10 8.29 20.66
N PHE A 163 -7.58 9.04 19.69
CA PHE A 163 -6.98 10.36 19.92
C PHE A 163 -7.19 11.28 18.71
N GLU A 164 -7.39 12.56 18.99
CA GLU A 164 -7.37 13.63 17.99
C GLU A 164 -6.74 14.89 18.57
N LYS A 165 -5.84 15.53 17.81
CA LYS A 165 -5.31 16.83 18.16
C LYS A 165 -5.09 17.70 16.95
N ARG A 166 -5.57 18.95 17.03
CA ARG A 166 -5.31 19.98 16.03
C ARG A 166 -4.16 20.89 16.46
N HIS A 167 -3.27 21.20 15.53
CA HIS A 167 -2.19 22.16 15.65
C HIS A 167 -2.35 23.27 14.63
N ASN A 168 -2.15 24.52 15.05
CA ASN A 168 -2.09 25.68 14.15
C ASN A 168 -0.73 25.79 13.45
N TYR A 169 0.12 24.78 13.59
CA TYR A 169 1.45 24.68 13.00
C TYR A 169 1.55 23.36 12.25
N PHE A 170 2.40 23.33 11.23
CA PHE A 170 2.68 22.12 10.50
C PHE A 170 3.46 21.13 11.37
N ILE A 171 3.09 19.86 11.24
CA ILE A 171 3.78 18.73 11.87
C ILE A 171 4.91 18.29 10.96
N SER A 172 6.06 18.00 11.57
CA SER A 172 7.22 17.42 10.91
C SER A 172 6.97 15.94 10.61
N ASP A 173 7.57 15.45 9.53
CA ASP A 173 7.50 14.04 9.16
C ASP A 173 8.39 13.17 10.06
N THR A 174 9.34 13.80 10.80
CA THR A 174 10.28 13.11 11.69
C THR A 174 10.58 13.98 12.93
N PRO A 175 10.57 13.40 14.15
CA PRO A 175 9.97 12.12 14.51
C PRO A 175 8.45 12.12 14.29
N PHE A 176 7.91 10.96 13.91
CA PHE A 176 6.47 10.67 13.86
C PHE A 176 6.31 9.15 14.03
N GLU A 177 6.32 8.68 15.28
CA GLU A 177 6.46 7.26 15.59
C GLU A 177 5.84 6.87 16.93
N PHE A 178 5.54 5.58 17.06
CA PHE A 178 5.19 4.97 18.34
C PHE A 178 6.45 4.48 19.04
N THR A 179 6.44 4.47 20.37
CA THR A 179 7.44 3.74 21.14
C THR A 179 7.29 2.23 20.93
N LYS A 180 8.36 1.47 21.19
CA LYS A 180 8.39 0.02 20.91
C LYS A 180 7.32 -0.79 21.64
N ASP A 181 6.93 -0.32 22.82
CA ASP A 181 5.90 -0.90 23.69
C ASP A 181 4.49 -0.35 23.40
N ASP A 182 4.34 0.54 22.41
CA ASP A 182 3.10 1.18 21.99
C ASP A 182 2.35 1.95 23.10
N THR A 183 3.04 2.34 24.17
CA THR A 183 2.49 3.12 25.29
C THR A 183 2.53 4.62 25.03
N MET A 184 3.36 5.07 24.09
CA MET A 184 3.55 6.48 23.79
C MET A 184 3.65 6.74 22.29
N PHE A 185 3.12 7.87 21.86
CA PHE A 185 3.28 8.42 20.52
C PHE A 185 4.08 9.72 20.55
N ILE A 186 5.06 9.84 19.66
CA ILE A 186 6.03 10.93 19.63
C ILE A 186 5.96 11.61 18.26
N TYR A 187 5.86 12.93 18.27
CA TYR A 187 5.95 13.73 17.04
C TYR A 187 6.59 15.09 17.30
N GLU A 188 7.04 15.75 16.23
CA GLU A 188 7.65 17.08 16.29
C GLU A 188 6.85 18.13 15.51
N LEU A 189 6.78 19.34 16.07
CA LEU A 189 6.27 20.52 15.36
C LEU A 189 7.36 21.12 14.47
N HIS A 190 7.05 21.29 13.18
CA HIS A 190 8.03 21.74 12.18
C HIS A 190 8.60 23.14 12.45
N THR A 191 7.80 24.04 13.05
CA THR A 191 8.15 25.46 13.16
C THR A 191 9.16 25.78 14.26
N ASN A 192 9.18 24.99 15.33
CA ASN A 192 10.01 25.27 16.51
C ASN A 192 10.73 24.03 17.04
N HIS A 193 10.71 22.93 16.30
CA HIS A 193 11.32 21.66 16.66
C HIS A 193 10.88 21.13 18.04
N LYS A 194 9.69 21.53 18.50
CA LYS A 194 9.15 21.07 19.78
C LYS A 194 8.68 19.64 19.63
N ILE A 195 9.32 18.74 20.37
CA ILE A 195 8.91 17.35 20.52
C ILE A 195 7.72 17.27 21.48
N ILE A 196 6.66 16.59 21.05
CA ILE A 196 5.48 16.29 21.83
C ILE A 196 5.39 14.77 22.03
N LYS A 197 5.00 14.38 23.24
CA LYS A 197 4.82 12.99 23.65
C LYS A 197 3.39 12.84 24.18
N ILE A 198 2.71 11.79 23.76
CA ILE A 198 1.33 11.46 24.15
C ILE A 198 1.34 10.06 24.74
N ASP A 199 0.85 9.92 25.97
CA ASP A 199 0.58 8.61 26.59
C ASP A 199 -0.73 8.03 26.02
N LEU A 200 -0.73 6.75 25.65
CA LEU A 200 -1.81 6.05 24.92
C LEU A 200 -2.46 4.91 25.71
#